data_AF-A0A430QPH9-F1
#
_entry.id   AF-A0A430QPH9-F1
#
_cell.length_a   1.000
_cell.length_b   1.000
_cell.length_c   1.000
_cell.angle_alpha   90.00
_cell.angle_beta   90.00
_cell.angle_gamma   90.00
#
_symmetry.space_group_name_H-M   'P 1'
#
loop_
_entity.id
_entity.type
_entity.pdbx_description
1 polymer ?
#
loop_
_entity_poly.entity_id
_entity_poly.type
_entity_poly.pdbx_seq_one_letter_code
_entity_poly.pdbx_strand_id
1 'polypeptide(L)'
;MIEASVPSKPKPFVVDTRTGHKFDIKCSGLEPFYIKRKDFGELPKYLSEREKAASEAQKNYEEYIKQLKEKNALMVITKDEKKSLIDQLKDKWQQRYRQYQSLSVMIDTPPKMHHKLWLEKEMEEIEKDINLLEGYDYIYVAK
;
A
#
# COMPACT_ATOMS: atom_id res chain seq x y z
N MET A 1 22.32 -41.91 10.35
CA MET A 1 21.13 -42.40 9.63
C MET A 1 21.55 -43.65 8.89
N ILE A 2 20.84 -44.77 9.08
CA ILE A 2 21.17 -46.04 8.41
C ILE A 2 20.67 -45.92 6.97
N GLU A 3 21.59 -45.88 6.02
CA GLU A 3 21.27 -45.90 4.59
C GLU A 3 20.79 -47.32 4.24
N ALA A 4 19.51 -47.49 3.96
CA ALA A 4 18.99 -48.76 3.49
C ALA A 4 19.62 -49.08 2.12
N SER A 5 20.40 -50.15 2.04
CA SER A 5 21.03 -50.61 0.79
C SER A 5 19.95 -51.12 -0.17
N VAL A 6 19.42 -50.25 -1.01
CA VAL A 6 18.45 -50.60 -2.04
C VAL A 6 19.16 -51.44 -3.12
N PRO A 7 18.66 -52.64 -3.47
CA PRO A 7 19.27 -53.44 -4.52
C PRO A 7 19.17 -52.73 -5.88
N SER A 8 20.21 -52.85 -6.71
CA SER A 8 20.23 -52.24 -8.04
C SER A 8 19.06 -52.74 -8.89
N LYS A 9 18.37 -51.81 -9.55
CA LYS A 9 17.32 -52.16 -10.52
C LYS A 9 17.94 -52.99 -11.66
N PRO A 10 17.24 -54.04 -12.15
CA PRO A 10 17.73 -54.83 -13.27
C PRO A 10 17.82 -53.96 -14.53
N LYS A 11 18.81 -54.26 -15.39
CA LYS A 11 18.96 -53.55 -16.67
C LYS A 11 17.79 -53.93 -17.59
N PRO A 12 17.13 -52.94 -18.22
CA PRO A 12 16.05 -53.23 -19.16
C PRO A 12 16.63 -53.79 -20.47
N PHE A 13 16.07 -54.91 -20.94
CA PHE A 13 16.45 -55.61 -22.17
C PHE A 13 15.19 -56.02 -22.95
N VAL A 14 15.33 -56.18 -24.26
CA VAL A 14 14.26 -56.69 -25.15
C VAL A 14 14.67 -58.04 -25.71
N VAL A 15 13.67 -58.89 -25.95
CA VAL A 15 13.82 -60.20 -26.59
C VAL A 15 13.06 -60.17 -27.91
N ASP A 16 13.78 -60.29 -29.02
CA ASP A 16 13.21 -60.17 -30.37
C ASP A 16 12.99 -61.54 -31.03
N THR A 17 13.80 -62.54 -30.69
CA THR A 17 13.73 -63.87 -31.31
C THR A 17 13.02 -64.91 -30.45
N ARG A 18 12.37 -65.89 -31.09
CA ARG A 18 11.74 -67.05 -30.43
C ARG A 18 12.74 -67.92 -29.64
N THR A 19 14.03 -67.83 -29.97
CA THR A 19 15.15 -68.52 -29.29
C THR A 19 15.64 -67.77 -28.05
N GLY A 20 15.10 -66.59 -27.75
CA GLY A 20 15.41 -65.85 -26.52
C GLY A 20 16.64 -64.94 -26.61
N HIS A 21 17.09 -64.55 -27.82
CA HIS A 21 18.18 -63.59 -27.97
C HIS A 21 17.80 -62.24 -27.34
N LYS A 22 18.65 -61.74 -26.44
CA LYS A 22 18.43 -60.51 -25.66
C LYS A 22 19.40 -59.43 -26.09
N PHE A 23 18.93 -58.19 -26.18
CA PHE A 23 19.79 -57.01 -26.31
C PHE A 23 19.35 -55.90 -25.35
N ASP A 24 20.31 -55.09 -24.95
CA ASP A 24 20.08 -53.97 -24.04
C ASP A 24 19.25 -52.88 -24.75
N ILE A 25 18.24 -52.35 -24.06
CA ILE A 25 17.41 -51.27 -24.63
C ILE A 25 18.24 -50.00 -24.79
N LYS A 26 19.18 -49.76 -23.88
CA LYS A 26 20.11 -48.64 -23.94
C LYS A 26 20.98 -48.77 -25.21
N CYS A 27 20.93 -47.76 -26.08
CA CYS A 27 21.65 -47.68 -27.36
C CYS A 27 21.10 -48.49 -28.54
N SER A 28 20.00 -49.24 -28.37
CA SER A 28 19.33 -49.98 -29.46
C SER A 28 18.58 -49.11 -30.47
N GLY A 29 18.41 -47.81 -30.19
CA GLY A 29 17.60 -46.90 -31.02
C GLY A 29 16.08 -47.06 -30.84
N LEU A 30 15.64 -48.04 -30.05
CA LEU A 30 14.21 -48.25 -29.71
C LEU A 30 13.68 -47.18 -28.74
N GLU A 31 14.56 -46.55 -27.95
CA GLU A 31 14.21 -45.49 -27.02
C GLU A 31 15.01 -44.21 -27.33
N PRO A 32 14.36 -43.04 -27.44
CA PRO A 32 15.03 -41.78 -27.70
C PRO A 32 15.87 -41.34 -26.50
N PHE A 33 17.11 -40.91 -26.76
CA PHE A 33 17.94 -40.23 -25.76
C PHE A 33 17.58 -38.75 -25.69
N TYR A 34 16.72 -38.38 -24.75
CA TYR A 34 16.37 -36.97 -24.50
C TYR A 34 17.56 -36.12 -24.05
N ILE A 35 18.61 -36.75 -23.50
CA ILE A 35 19.88 -36.10 -23.12
C ILE A 35 20.61 -35.52 -24.33
N LYS A 36 20.43 -36.10 -25.52
CA LYS A 36 21.10 -35.67 -26.76
C LYS A 36 20.34 -34.59 -27.52
N ARG A 37 19.28 -34.02 -26.94
CA ARG A 37 18.57 -32.89 -27.54
C ARG A 37 19.46 -31.66 -27.57
N LYS A 38 19.26 -30.81 -28.59
CA LYS A 38 20.05 -29.57 -28.77
C LYS A 38 19.83 -28.57 -27.63
N ASP A 39 18.61 -28.51 -27.14
CA ASP A 39 18.11 -27.65 -26.07
C ASP A 39 18.21 -28.31 -24.68
N PHE A 40 18.94 -29.43 -24.55
CA PHE A 40 19.06 -30.12 -23.27
C PHE A 40 19.88 -29.30 -22.29
N GLY A 41 19.26 -28.93 -21.16
CA GLY A 41 19.88 -28.08 -20.14
C GLY A 41 19.77 -26.58 -20.40
N GLU A 42 19.18 -26.17 -21.53
CA GLU A 42 18.87 -24.76 -21.80
C GLU A 42 17.52 -24.38 -21.21
N LEU A 43 17.39 -23.14 -20.73
CA LEU A 43 16.12 -22.60 -20.23
C LEU A 43 15.18 -22.32 -21.42
N PRO A 44 13.98 -22.92 -21.48
CA PRO A 44 13.00 -22.59 -22.49
C PRO A 44 12.63 -21.10 -22.51
N LYS A 45 12.52 -20.53 -23.72
CA LYS A 45 12.22 -19.10 -23.93
C LYS A 45 10.95 -18.63 -23.20
N TYR A 46 9.90 -19.45 -23.21
CA TYR A 46 8.63 -19.10 -22.56
C TYR A 46 8.76 -18.90 -21.04
N LEU A 47 9.74 -19.52 -20.38
CA LEU A 47 9.95 -19.34 -18.94
C LEU A 47 10.55 -17.96 -18.64
N SER A 48 11.49 -17.48 -19.47
CA SER A 48 12.06 -16.14 -19.30
C SER A 48 11.05 -15.05 -19.64
N GLU A 49 10.22 -15.26 -20.66
CA GLU A 49 9.09 -14.36 -20.98
C GLU A 49 8.08 -14.30 -19.83
N ARG A 50 7.77 -15.44 -19.21
CA ARG A 50 6.87 -15.51 -18.06
C ARG A 50 7.43 -14.79 -16.83
N GLU A 51 8.74 -14.94 -16.57
CA GLU A 51 9.42 -14.23 -15.48
C GLU A 51 9.39 -12.71 -15.71
N LYS A 52 9.68 -12.26 -16.93
CA LYS A 52 9.58 -10.84 -17.30
C LYS A 52 8.17 -10.29 -17.11
N ALA A 53 7.16 -10.99 -17.61
CA ALA A 53 5.76 -10.60 -17.47
C ALA A 53 5.33 -10.53 -15.99
N ALA A 54 5.77 -11.47 -15.16
CA ALA A 54 5.52 -11.45 -13.72
C ALA A 54 6.20 -10.25 -13.04
N SER A 55 7.46 -9.96 -13.39
CA SER A 55 8.19 -8.80 -12.86
C SER A 55 7.54 -7.48 -13.26
N GLU A 56 7.11 -7.34 -14.52
CA GLU A 56 6.40 -6.16 -15.01
C GLU A 56 5.04 -5.97 -14.32
N ALA A 57 4.26 -7.05 -14.18
CA ALA A 57 3.00 -7.02 -13.46
C ALA A 57 3.18 -6.59 -12.00
N GLN A 58 4.23 -7.09 -11.34
CA GLN A 58 4.55 -6.71 -9.97
C GLN A 58 4.93 -5.24 -9.85
N LYS A 59 5.78 -4.73 -10.75
CA LYS A 59 6.15 -3.29 -10.79
C LYS A 59 4.92 -2.41 -10.99
N ASN A 60 4.06 -2.74 -11.96
CA ASN A 60 2.84 -1.98 -12.22
C ASN A 60 1.91 -1.95 -11.01
N TYR A 61 1.80 -3.06 -10.28
CA TYR A 61 1.02 -3.14 -9.05
C TYR A 61 1.61 -2.29 -7.92
N GLU A 62 2.93 -2.34 -7.74
CA GLU A 62 3.65 -1.52 -6.76
C GLU A 62 3.49 -0.01 -7.06
N GLU A 63 3.60 0.38 -8.33
CA GLU A 63 3.35 1.76 -8.78
C GLU A 63 1.91 2.20 -8.50
N TYR A 64 0.92 1.35 -8.79
CA TYR A 64 -0.48 1.64 -8.49
C TYR A 64 -0.71 1.85 -6.99
N ILE A 65 -0.17 0.98 -6.14
CA ILE A 65 -0.24 1.14 -4.68
C ILE A 65 0.43 2.44 -4.24
N LYS A 66 1.59 2.77 -4.80
CA LYS A 66 2.30 4.01 -4.47
C LYS A 66 1.45 5.24 -4.79
N GLN A 67 0.86 5.31 -5.98
CA GLN A 67 -0.05 6.41 -6.36
C GLN A 67 -1.26 6.50 -5.43
N LEU A 68 -1.82 5.35 -5.04
CA LEU A 68 -2.98 5.29 -4.15
C LEU A 68 -2.61 5.77 -2.74
N LYS A 69 -1.42 5.41 -2.25
CA LYS A 69 -0.87 5.94 -0.99
C LYS A 69 -0.59 7.43 -1.07
N GLU A 70 -0.05 7.94 -2.16
CA GLU A 70 0.18 9.38 -2.35
C GLU A 70 -1.12 10.17 -2.39
N LYS A 71 -2.16 9.65 -3.04
CA LYS A 71 -3.50 10.26 -3.05
C LYS A 71 -4.16 10.26 -1.67
N ASN A 72 -4.02 9.15 -0.95
CA ASN A 72 -4.59 8.99 0.39
C ASN A 72 -3.64 9.45 1.51
N ALA A 73 -2.48 10.01 1.17
CA ALA A 73 -1.52 10.46 2.15
C ALA A 73 -2.11 11.66 2.87
N LEU A 74 -2.41 11.48 4.16
CA LEU A 74 -2.78 12.57 5.03
C LEU A 74 -1.55 13.45 5.21
N MET A 75 -1.68 14.74 4.89
CA MET A 75 -0.60 15.70 5.09
C MET A 75 -0.57 16.06 6.58
N VAL A 76 0.62 15.94 7.18
CA VAL A 76 0.85 16.45 8.54
C VAL A 76 1.07 17.95 8.43
N ILE A 77 0.24 18.73 9.12
CA ILE A 77 0.47 20.18 9.24
C ILE A 77 1.80 20.39 9.96
N THR A 78 2.65 21.26 9.41
CA THR A 78 3.91 21.61 10.07
C THR A 78 3.65 22.43 11.33
N LYS A 79 4.56 22.39 12.30
CA LYS A 79 4.38 23.12 13.57
C LYS A 79 4.23 24.63 13.35
N ASP A 80 4.87 25.18 12.33
CA ASP A 80 4.81 26.61 12.02
C ASP A 80 3.48 27.00 11.37
N GLU A 81 2.97 26.19 10.43
CA GLU A 81 1.62 26.36 9.87
C GLU A 81 0.55 26.26 10.97
N LYS A 82 0.69 25.30 11.88
CA LYS A 82 -0.20 25.15 13.04
C LYS A 82 -0.21 26.40 13.92
N LYS A 83 0.98 26.93 14.24
CA LYS A 83 1.10 28.17 15.03
C LYS A 83 0.46 29.35 14.32
N SER A 84 0.76 29.53 13.03
CA SER A 84 0.16 30.59 12.23
C SER A 84 -1.37 30.49 12.18
N LEU A 85 -1.93 29.27 12.14
CA LEU A 85 -3.38 29.06 12.17
C LEU A 85 -3.98 29.45 13.53
N ILE A 86 -3.33 29.06 14.63
CA ILE A 86 -3.76 29.42 15.99
C ILE A 86 -3.72 30.95 16.17
N ASP A 87 -2.67 31.61 15.70
CA ASP A 87 -2.54 33.07 15.78
C ASP A 87 -3.66 33.76 15.00
N GLN A 88 -3.98 33.28 13.79
CA GLN A 88 -5.10 33.79 13.00
C GLN A 88 -6.46 33.58 13.68
N LEU A 89 -6.67 32.44 14.36
CA LEU A 89 -7.89 32.19 15.14
C LEU A 89 -7.99 33.12 16.35
N LYS A 90 -6.89 33.38 17.05
CA LYS A 90 -6.81 34.34 18.16
C LYS A 90 -7.13 35.76 17.70
N ASP A 91 -6.60 36.18 16.54
CA ASP A 91 -6.92 37.47 15.94
C ASP A 91 -8.41 37.59 15.61
N LYS A 92 -9.00 36.54 15.02
CA LYS A 92 -10.44 36.47 14.71
C LYS A 92 -11.28 36.58 15.98
N TRP A 93 -10.92 35.83 17.02
CA TRP A 93 -11.58 35.91 18.33
C TRP A 93 -11.51 37.33 18.89
N GLN A 94 -10.35 37.97 18.84
CA GLN A 94 -10.19 39.35 19.32
C GLN A 94 -11.07 40.34 18.53
N GLN A 95 -11.22 40.15 17.22
CA GLN A 95 -12.12 40.98 16.41
C GLN A 95 -13.59 40.80 16.81
N ARG A 96 -14.04 39.56 17.02
CA ARG A 96 -15.41 39.27 17.51
C ARG A 96 -15.63 39.83 18.90
N TYR A 97 -14.65 39.69 19.78
CA TYR A 97 -14.70 40.22 21.12
C TYR A 97 -14.79 41.75 21.15
N ARG A 98 -14.06 42.46 20.28
CA ARG A 98 -14.21 43.91 20.10
C ARG A 98 -15.63 44.30 19.64
N GLN A 99 -16.21 43.53 18.71
CA GLN A 99 -17.60 43.75 18.29
C GLN A 99 -18.57 43.55 19.45
N TYR A 100 -18.38 42.48 20.22
CA TYR A 100 -19.16 42.20 21.43
C TYR A 100 -19.06 43.32 22.47
N GLN A 101 -17.84 43.82 22.72
CA GLN A 101 -17.61 44.95 23.63
C GLN A 101 -18.27 46.25 23.16
N SER A 102 -18.40 46.44 21.85
CA SER A 102 -19.06 47.60 21.26
C SER A 102 -20.61 47.53 21.30
N LEU A 103 -21.18 46.43 21.78
CA LEU A 103 -22.63 46.29 21.93
C LEU A 103 -23.19 47.32 22.91
N SER A 104 -24.40 47.78 22.63
CA SER A 104 -25.14 48.67 23.53
C SER A 104 -25.49 47.94 24.83
N VAL A 105 -25.39 48.64 25.96
CA VAL A 105 -25.77 48.14 27.30
C VAL A 105 -27.24 47.70 27.34
N MET A 106 -28.11 48.38 26.58
CA MET A 106 -29.54 48.06 26.51
C MET A 106 -29.85 47.11 25.35
N ILE A 107 -30.12 45.84 25.69
CA ILE A 107 -30.32 44.72 24.75
C ILE A 107 -31.78 44.24 24.81
N ASP A 108 -32.73 45.17 24.80
CA ASP A 108 -34.14 44.85 25.03
C ASP A 108 -34.87 44.37 23.74
N THR A 109 -34.31 44.68 22.57
CA THR A 109 -34.91 44.36 21.28
C THR A 109 -34.47 42.96 20.82
N PRO A 110 -35.37 42.09 20.32
CA PRO A 110 -35.02 40.73 19.88
C PRO A 110 -33.83 40.62 18.90
N PRO A 111 -33.65 41.52 17.91
CA PRO A 111 -32.47 41.50 17.03
C PRO A 111 -31.16 41.75 17.78
N LYS A 112 -31.16 42.62 18.79
CA LYS A 112 -29.97 42.91 19.61
C LYS A 112 -29.59 41.69 20.45
N MET A 113 -30.59 41.02 21.04
CA MET A 113 -30.37 39.78 21.78
C MET A 113 -29.81 38.67 20.88
N HIS A 114 -30.40 38.50 19.69
CA HIS A 114 -29.95 37.49 18.74
C HIS A 114 -28.51 37.77 18.27
N HIS A 115 -28.18 39.03 18.00
CA HIS A 115 -26.82 39.41 17.60
C HIS A 115 -25.79 39.11 18.69
N LYS A 116 -26.12 39.40 19.96
CA LYS A 116 -25.29 39.04 21.12
C LYS A 116 -25.06 37.52 21.18
N LEU A 117 -26.14 36.73 21.14
CA LEU A 117 -26.08 35.27 21.21
C LEU A 117 -25.25 34.69 20.04
N TRP A 118 -25.38 35.27 18.85
CA TRP A 118 -24.59 34.87 17.70
C TRP A 118 -23.09 35.13 17.91
N LEU A 119 -22.72 36.31 18.43
CA LEU A 119 -21.32 36.62 18.76
C LEU A 119 -20.76 35.68 19.83
N GLU A 120 -21.54 35.37 20.87
CA GLU A 120 -21.13 34.43 21.92
C GLU A 120 -20.90 33.03 21.37
N LYS A 121 -21.82 32.54 20.53
CA LYS A 121 -21.69 31.23 19.89
C LYS A 121 -20.46 31.15 18.97
N GLU A 122 -20.23 32.18 18.16
CA GLU A 122 -19.06 32.23 17.28
C GLU A 122 -17.75 32.24 18.09
N MET A 123 -17.69 32.98 19.20
CA MET A 123 -16.51 32.96 20.08
C MET A 123 -16.29 31.58 20.71
N GLU A 124 -17.36 30.92 21.16
CA GLU A 124 -17.30 29.56 21.72
C GLU A 124 -16.80 28.54 20.68
N GLU A 125 -17.24 28.66 19.41
CA GLU A 125 -16.75 27.82 18.32
C GLU A 125 -15.24 28.02 18.08
N ILE A 126 -14.77 29.28 18.04
CA ILE A 126 -13.33 29.57 17.88
C ILE A 126 -12.52 29.02 19.06
N GLU A 127 -13.01 29.13 20.29
CA GLU A 127 -12.35 28.58 21.48
C GLU A 127 -12.25 27.05 21.42
N LYS A 128 -13.31 26.37 20.97
CA LYS A 128 -13.29 24.91 20.75
C LYS A 128 -12.24 24.52 19.70
N ASP A 129 -12.16 25.27 18.60
CA ASP A 129 -11.18 25.02 17.55
C ASP A 129 -9.75 25.23 18.05
N ILE A 130 -9.48 26.32 18.79
CA ILE A 130 -8.17 26.58 19.40
C ILE A 130 -7.79 25.44 20.36
N ASN A 131 -8.70 25.01 21.23
CA ASN A 131 -8.45 23.92 22.17
C ASN A 131 -8.15 22.59 21.46
N LEU A 132 -8.86 22.31 20.36
CA LEU A 132 -8.59 21.13 19.54
C LEU A 132 -7.18 21.20 18.93
N LEU A 133 -6.81 22.35 18.38
CA LEU A 133 -5.48 22.52 17.80
C LEU A 133 -4.38 22.44 18.88
N GLU A 134 -4.52 23.12 20.01
CA GLU A 134 -3.52 23.13 21.08
C GLU A 134 -3.38 21.76 21.77
N GLY A 135 -4.46 20.99 21.88
CA GLY A 135 -4.47 19.68 22.53
C GLY A 135 -3.72 18.56 21.80
N TYR A 136 -3.56 18.64 20.48
CA TYR A 136 -2.90 17.59 19.68
C TYR A 136 -1.61 18.06 19.02
N ASP A 137 -0.49 17.38 19.27
CA ASP A 137 0.80 17.73 18.67
C ASP A 137 0.86 17.54 17.14
N TYR A 138 0.16 16.53 16.62
CA TYR A 138 0.15 16.18 15.20
C TYR A 138 -1.28 16.18 14.67
N ILE A 139 -1.50 16.90 13.57
CA ILE A 139 -2.81 17.02 12.91
C ILE A 139 -2.64 16.55 11.47
N TYR A 140 -3.44 15.57 11.11
CA TYR A 140 -3.46 14.95 9.79
C TYR A 140 -4.63 15.50 9.00
N VAL A 141 -4.36 16.08 7.83
CA VAL A 141 -5.38 16.65 6.96
C VAL A 141 -5.43 15.85 5.66
N ALA A 142 -6.63 15.38 5.30
CA ALA A 142 -6.87 14.83 3.98
C ALA A 142 -6.83 15.95 2.94
N LYS A 143 -6.12 15.73 1.84
CA LYS A 143 -6.02 16.68 0.74
C LYS A 143 -7.28 16.72 -0.11
#